data_AF-A0A0Q9R028-F1
#
_entry.id   AF-A0A0Q9R028-F1
#
_cell.length_a   1.000
_cell.length_b   1.000
_cell.length_c   1.000
_cell.angle_alpha   90.00
_cell.angle_beta   90.00
_cell.angle_gamma   90.00
#
_symmetry.space_group_name_H-M   'P 1'
#
loop_
_entity.id
_entity.type
_entity.pdbx_description
1 polymer ?
#
loop_
_entity_poly.entity_id
_entity_poly.type
_entity_poly.pdbx_seq_one_letter_code
_entity_poly.pdbx_strand_id
1 'polypeptide(L)'
;MLQTKKQARRRRRLRAAGVLTLLTAVVGGGAYLAISQLNSSEVLVRERCSAVVGTDTYELAPEQAANASTIAGVAVTRGLPPRAVSIALATAVQESGLRNLDYGDQAGPDSRGLFQQRPSQGWGTEEQVQDPIYAAGAFYDELVTVPGYQSLPITEAAQLVQRSAYPDAYADHEPEARAFASALTGQSPASLNCVLRKPVASGSAAAVTERFAAVFPALPTAATEEGLVTSASGSEGWAAAQFAVANAKELGITSVSHAGLQWNRADGGWTTAETETGQVLITLAEVAA
;
A
#
# COMPACT_ATOMS: atom_id res chain seq x y z
N MET A 1 42.41 53.40 41.67
CA MET A 1 42.82 52.59 40.49
C MET A 1 42.45 51.10 40.53
N LEU A 2 42.29 50.43 41.68
CA LEU A 2 41.91 49.01 41.72
C LEU A 2 40.42 48.73 41.41
N GLN A 3 39.49 49.62 41.79
CA GLN A 3 38.05 49.43 41.53
C GLN A 3 37.69 49.53 40.04
N THR A 4 38.33 50.42 39.28
CA THR A 4 38.13 50.57 37.83
C THR A 4 38.63 49.36 37.04
N LYS A 5 39.74 48.74 37.44
CA LYS A 5 40.24 47.48 36.84
C LYS A 5 39.30 46.30 37.09
N LYS A 6 38.69 46.19 38.28
CA LYS A 6 37.68 45.13 38.59
C LYS A 6 36.41 45.30 37.75
N GLN A 7 35.91 46.53 37.58
CA GLN A 7 34.74 46.81 36.75
C GLN A 7 34.99 46.51 35.26
N ALA A 8 36.17 46.87 34.73
CA ALA A 8 36.56 46.55 33.36
C ALA A 8 36.63 45.03 33.11
N ARG A 9 37.21 44.27 34.06
CA ARG A 9 37.29 42.79 33.99
C ARG A 9 35.90 42.13 34.03
N ARG A 10 34.98 42.65 34.85
CA ARG A 10 33.58 42.19 34.94
C ARG A 10 32.82 42.46 33.63
N ARG A 11 32.95 43.65 33.04
CA ARG A 11 32.36 43.97 31.72
C ARG A 11 32.91 43.08 30.61
N ARG A 12 34.22 42.79 30.61
CA ARG A 12 34.86 41.89 29.63
C ARG A 12 34.37 40.44 29.75
N ARG A 13 34.20 39.94 30.98
CA ARG A 13 33.62 38.62 31.25
C ARG A 13 32.15 38.53 30.85
N LEU A 14 31.34 39.57 31.13
CA LEU A 14 29.93 39.62 30.71
C LEU A 14 29.79 39.66 29.18
N ARG A 15 30.65 40.42 28.49
CA ARG A 15 30.71 40.42 27.01
C ARG A 15 31.14 39.07 26.45
N ALA A 16 32.18 38.45 27.01
CA ALA A 16 32.64 37.13 26.58
C ALA A 16 31.58 36.04 26.81
N ALA A 17 30.89 36.09 27.96
CA ALA A 17 29.76 35.20 28.24
C ALA A 17 28.64 35.42 27.22
N GLY A 18 28.22 36.66 26.97
CA GLY A 18 27.18 36.95 25.98
C GLY A 18 27.52 36.50 24.56
N VAL A 19 28.78 36.66 24.13
CA VAL A 19 29.27 36.15 22.83
C VAL A 19 29.22 34.63 22.79
N LEU A 20 29.62 33.95 23.87
CA LEU A 20 29.58 32.49 23.95
C LEU A 20 28.14 31.98 23.90
N THR A 21 27.20 32.61 24.62
CA THR A 21 25.78 32.22 24.59
C THR A 21 25.19 32.40 23.19
N LEU A 22 25.54 33.49 22.51
CA LEU A 22 25.10 33.76 21.15
C LEU A 22 25.64 32.71 20.17
N LEU A 23 26.93 32.36 20.28
CA LEU A 23 27.56 31.31 19.49
C LEU A 23 26.89 29.95 19.72
N THR A 24 26.63 29.57 20.97
CA THR A 24 25.93 28.31 21.27
C THR A 24 24.50 28.30 20.73
N ALA A 25 23.80 29.43 20.78
CA ALA A 25 22.45 29.54 20.23
C ALA A 25 22.45 29.44 18.69
N VAL A 26 23.42 30.06 18.01
CA VAL A 26 23.55 29.99 16.55
C VAL A 26 23.95 28.58 16.10
N VAL A 27 24.92 27.95 16.76
CA VAL A 27 25.35 26.59 16.41
C VAL A 27 24.26 25.58 16.74
N GLY A 28 23.65 25.67 17.92
CA GLY A 28 22.54 24.80 18.32
C GLY A 28 21.30 25.00 17.43
N GLY A 29 20.94 26.24 17.13
CA GLY A 29 19.84 26.57 16.22
C GLY A 29 20.12 26.12 14.79
N GLY A 30 21.34 26.32 14.29
CA GLY A 30 21.76 25.85 12.97
C GLY A 30 21.76 24.34 12.85
N ALA A 31 22.26 23.62 13.87
CA ALA A 31 22.21 22.16 13.92
C ALA A 31 20.77 21.64 14.00
N TYR A 32 19.92 22.27 14.82
CA TYR A 32 18.50 21.95 14.90
C TYR A 32 17.80 22.14 13.57
N LEU A 33 18.00 23.28 12.89
CA LEU A 33 17.42 23.55 11.57
C LEU A 33 17.94 22.56 10.52
N ALA A 34 19.24 22.24 10.51
CA ALA A 34 19.80 21.26 9.59
C ALA A 34 19.22 19.86 9.82
N ILE A 35 19.12 19.40 11.08
CA ILE A 35 18.50 18.11 11.43
C ILE A 35 17.00 18.12 11.09
N SER A 36 16.29 19.20 11.39
CA SER A 36 14.87 19.37 11.04
C SER A 36 14.66 19.32 9.53
N GLN A 37 15.55 19.94 8.75
CA GLN A 37 15.48 19.96 7.29
C GLN A 37 15.82 18.60 6.70
N LEU A 38 16.83 17.91 7.23
CA LEU A 38 17.19 16.54 6.82
C LEU A 38 16.11 15.53 7.18
N ASN A 39 15.53 15.61 8.38
CA ASN A 39 14.38 14.79 8.78
C ASN A 39 13.13 15.10 7.95
N SER A 40 13.01 16.33 7.45
CA SER A 40 11.94 16.72 6.51
C SER A 40 12.24 16.37 5.06
N SER A 41 13.47 15.95 4.74
CA SER A 41 13.91 15.70 3.37
C SER A 41 13.44 14.32 2.89
N GLU A 42 12.46 14.31 2.00
CA GLU A 42 11.91 13.09 1.38
C GLU A 42 12.86 12.39 0.40
N VAL A 43 14.02 12.99 0.13
CA VAL A 43 15.02 12.57 -0.87
C VAL A 43 15.52 11.13 -0.60
N LEU A 44 15.43 10.66 0.64
CA LEU A 44 15.88 9.31 1.04
C LEU A 44 14.75 8.30 1.25
N VAL A 45 13.47 8.69 1.10
CA VAL A 45 12.34 7.76 1.29
C VAL A 45 12.21 6.86 0.06
N ARG A 46 12.52 5.57 0.25
CA ARG A 46 12.22 4.50 -0.71
C ARG A 46 10.80 4.01 -0.48
N GLU A 47 9.91 4.43 -1.37
CA GLU A 47 8.50 4.07 -1.31
C GLU A 47 8.31 2.59 -1.64
N ARG A 48 7.61 1.88 -0.75
CA ARG A 48 7.35 0.45 -0.89
C ARG A 48 6.21 0.04 0.03
N CYS A 49 5.59 -1.07 -0.30
CA CYS A 49 4.64 -1.75 0.57
C CYS A 49 5.17 -3.14 0.89
N SER A 50 5.16 -3.52 2.16
CA SER A 50 5.65 -4.81 2.64
C SER A 50 4.52 -5.63 3.25
N ALA A 51 4.47 -6.91 2.93
CA ALA A 51 3.65 -7.90 3.63
C ALA A 51 4.54 -8.72 4.57
N VAL A 52 4.17 -8.75 5.86
CA VAL A 52 4.92 -9.47 6.90
C VAL A 52 4.13 -10.69 7.36
N VAL A 53 4.69 -11.89 7.19
CA VAL A 53 4.09 -13.13 7.67
C VAL A 53 5.13 -13.92 8.47
N GLY A 54 4.90 -14.06 9.77
CA GLY A 54 5.90 -14.65 10.66
C GLY A 54 7.18 -13.80 10.69
N THR A 55 8.29 -14.38 10.24
CA THR A 55 9.59 -13.69 10.13
C THR A 55 9.90 -13.21 8.71
N ASP A 56 9.11 -13.61 7.73
CA ASP A 56 9.36 -13.32 6.33
C ASP A 56 8.72 -11.99 5.94
N THR A 57 9.40 -11.25 5.06
CA THR A 57 8.95 -9.95 4.56
C THR A 57 9.15 -9.91 3.06
N TYR A 58 8.08 -9.58 2.34
CA TYR A 58 8.08 -9.41 0.89
C TYR A 58 7.66 -7.98 0.56
N GLU A 59 8.23 -7.40 -0.50
CA GLU A 59 8.06 -5.98 -0.84
C GLU A 59 7.56 -5.81 -2.27
N LEU A 60 6.56 -4.96 -2.44
CA LEU A 60 6.05 -4.48 -3.72
C LEU A 60 6.22 -2.97 -3.83
N ALA A 61 6.37 -2.47 -5.06
CA ALA A 61 6.17 -1.05 -5.31
C ALA A 61 4.72 -0.65 -4.99
N PRO A 62 4.43 0.61 -4.60
CA PRO A 62 3.07 1.02 -4.24
C PRO A 62 2.02 0.74 -5.32
N GLU A 63 2.36 0.92 -6.60
CA GLU A 63 1.46 0.60 -7.73
C GLU A 63 1.15 -0.91 -7.80
N GLN A 64 2.16 -1.76 -7.64
CA GLN A 64 1.99 -3.21 -7.63
C GLN A 64 1.15 -3.65 -6.42
N ALA A 65 1.33 -3.03 -5.26
CA ALA A 65 0.52 -3.29 -4.07
C ALA A 65 -0.95 -2.87 -4.27
N ALA A 66 -1.20 -1.73 -4.92
CA ALA A 66 -2.55 -1.31 -5.29
C ALA A 66 -3.21 -2.33 -6.24
N ASN A 67 -2.51 -2.79 -7.29
CA ASN A 67 -3.01 -3.83 -8.20
C ASN A 67 -3.25 -5.17 -7.49
N ALA A 68 -2.33 -5.60 -6.62
CA ALA A 68 -2.50 -6.80 -5.81
C ALA A 68 -3.73 -6.70 -4.90
N SER A 69 -3.97 -5.52 -4.31
CA SER A 69 -5.13 -5.28 -3.44
C SER A 69 -6.45 -5.33 -4.22
N THR A 70 -6.47 -4.91 -5.48
CA THR A 70 -7.63 -5.10 -6.38
C THR A 70 -7.88 -6.58 -6.65
N ILE A 71 -6.86 -7.36 -7.01
CA ILE A 71 -6.99 -8.82 -7.24
C ILE A 71 -7.54 -9.52 -5.98
N ALA A 72 -7.04 -9.16 -4.80
CA ALA A 72 -7.50 -9.71 -3.53
C ALA A 72 -8.92 -9.28 -3.18
N GLY A 73 -9.27 -8.01 -3.36
CA GLY A 73 -10.60 -7.49 -3.06
C GLY A 73 -11.69 -8.12 -3.94
N VAL A 74 -11.41 -8.34 -5.24
CA VAL A 74 -12.33 -9.06 -6.13
C VAL A 74 -12.60 -10.48 -5.63
N ALA A 75 -11.59 -11.21 -5.14
CA ALA A 75 -11.78 -12.54 -4.56
C ALA A 75 -12.60 -12.50 -3.26
N VAL A 76 -12.33 -11.54 -2.38
CA VAL A 76 -13.09 -11.34 -1.12
C VAL A 76 -14.56 -11.09 -1.43
N THR A 77 -14.87 -10.19 -2.37
CA THR A 77 -16.24 -9.89 -2.80
C THR A 77 -16.94 -11.11 -3.39
N ARG A 78 -16.19 -12.02 -4.03
CA ARG A 78 -16.68 -13.29 -4.58
C ARG A 78 -16.75 -14.42 -3.55
N GLY A 79 -16.34 -14.19 -2.30
CA GLY A 79 -16.28 -15.22 -1.26
C GLY A 79 -15.24 -16.32 -1.52
N LEU A 80 -14.23 -16.04 -2.35
CA LEU A 80 -13.18 -16.99 -2.69
C LEU A 80 -12.13 -17.07 -1.57
N PRO A 81 -11.52 -18.26 -1.36
CA PRO A 81 -10.53 -18.43 -0.30
C PRO A 81 -9.24 -17.65 -0.61
N PRO A 82 -8.44 -17.28 0.41
CA PRO A 82 -7.11 -16.67 0.23
C PRO A 82 -6.17 -17.48 -0.68
N ARG A 83 -6.43 -18.79 -0.79
CA ARG A 83 -5.74 -19.67 -1.74
C ARG A 83 -5.91 -19.24 -3.19
N ALA A 84 -7.11 -18.82 -3.59
CA ALA A 84 -7.38 -18.31 -4.94
C ALA A 84 -6.56 -17.03 -5.21
N VAL A 85 -6.47 -16.14 -4.21
CA VAL A 85 -5.66 -14.92 -4.30
C VAL A 85 -4.17 -15.25 -4.40
N SER A 86 -3.68 -16.25 -3.66
CA SER A 86 -2.29 -16.68 -3.79
C SER A 86 -1.97 -17.15 -5.21
N ILE A 87 -2.90 -17.87 -5.85
CA ILE A 87 -2.75 -18.34 -7.22
C ILE A 87 -2.77 -17.15 -8.19
N ALA A 88 -3.77 -16.27 -8.07
CA ALA A 88 -3.91 -15.10 -8.93
C ALA A 88 -2.73 -14.13 -8.83
N LEU A 89 -2.21 -13.88 -7.62
CA LEU A 89 -1.06 -13.01 -7.42
C LEU A 89 0.21 -13.62 -8.01
N ALA A 90 0.48 -14.91 -7.79
CA ALA A 90 1.63 -15.57 -8.40
C ALA A 90 1.57 -15.52 -9.93
N THR A 91 0.37 -15.73 -10.49
CA THR A 91 0.13 -15.55 -11.93
C THR A 91 0.42 -14.12 -12.37
N ALA A 92 -0.20 -13.11 -11.77
CA ALA A 92 -0.04 -11.72 -12.20
C ALA A 92 1.41 -11.21 -12.04
N VAL A 93 2.15 -11.69 -11.04
CA VAL A 93 3.58 -11.40 -10.92
C VAL A 93 4.36 -12.00 -12.10
N GLN A 94 4.09 -13.25 -12.45
CA GLN A 94 4.77 -13.90 -13.57
C GLN A 94 4.43 -13.27 -14.93
N GLU A 95 3.17 -12.88 -15.14
CA GLU A 95 2.70 -12.36 -16.43
C GLU A 95 3.11 -10.89 -16.66
N SER A 96 3.04 -10.05 -15.63
CA SER A 96 3.25 -8.60 -15.79
C SER A 96 4.16 -7.97 -14.74
N GLY A 97 4.53 -8.72 -13.70
CA GLY A 97 5.10 -8.18 -12.49
C GLY A 97 4.10 -7.30 -11.74
N LEU A 98 2.80 -7.66 -11.73
CA LEU A 98 1.71 -6.86 -11.13
C LEU A 98 1.57 -5.44 -11.72
N ARG A 99 1.90 -5.27 -12.99
CA ARG A 99 1.75 -3.99 -13.71
C ARG A 99 0.63 -4.10 -14.73
N ASN A 100 -0.21 -3.09 -14.82
CA ASN A 100 -1.33 -3.12 -15.75
C ASN A 100 -0.87 -2.67 -17.15
N LEU A 101 -0.22 -3.58 -17.89
CA LEU A 101 0.45 -3.27 -19.17
C LEU A 101 -0.56 -3.05 -20.30
N ASP A 102 -0.32 -2.07 -21.16
CA ASP A 102 -1.12 -1.76 -22.36
C ASP A 102 -0.55 -2.38 -23.65
N TYR A 103 0.40 -3.30 -23.50
CA TYR A 103 1.03 -4.03 -24.59
C TYR A 103 1.30 -5.48 -24.21
N GLY A 104 1.51 -6.31 -25.24
CA GLY A 104 2.05 -7.66 -25.13
C GLY A 104 3.38 -7.81 -25.87
N ASP A 105 3.89 -9.03 -25.94
CA ASP A 105 5.15 -9.33 -26.62
C ASP A 105 4.94 -9.74 -28.10
N GLN A 106 5.99 -10.21 -28.76
CA GLN A 106 5.89 -10.66 -30.16
C GLN A 106 5.04 -11.93 -30.33
N ALA A 107 4.95 -12.79 -29.32
CA ALA A 107 4.19 -14.04 -29.38
C ALA A 107 2.70 -13.82 -29.09
N GLY A 108 2.38 -12.85 -28.24
CA GLY A 108 1.02 -12.41 -27.92
C GLY A 108 0.89 -10.88 -27.97
N PRO A 109 0.91 -10.24 -29.15
CA PRO A 109 0.91 -8.78 -29.28
C PRO A 109 -0.40 -8.12 -28.82
N ASP A 110 -1.48 -8.89 -28.73
CA ASP A 110 -2.78 -8.46 -28.21
C ASP A 110 -2.96 -8.74 -26.71
N SER A 111 -1.94 -9.23 -26.01
CA SER A 111 -2.00 -9.44 -24.55
C SER A 111 -2.06 -8.11 -23.81
N ARG A 112 -2.86 -8.02 -22.75
CA ARG A 112 -3.03 -6.80 -21.95
C ARG A 112 -3.20 -7.09 -20.46
N GLY A 113 -3.00 -6.05 -19.67
CA GLY A 113 -3.32 -5.97 -18.27
C GLY A 113 -2.49 -6.87 -17.36
N LEU A 114 -2.98 -7.03 -16.13
CA LEU A 114 -2.28 -7.70 -15.02
C LEU A 114 -1.92 -9.17 -15.31
N PHE A 115 -2.77 -9.86 -16.06
CA PHE A 115 -2.65 -11.29 -16.36
C PHE A 115 -2.19 -11.55 -17.80
N GLN A 116 -1.84 -10.52 -18.57
CA GLN A 116 -1.49 -10.65 -20.01
C GLN A 116 -2.55 -11.46 -20.79
N GLN A 117 -3.82 -11.23 -20.47
CA GLN A 117 -4.96 -11.89 -21.10
C GLN A 117 -5.12 -11.40 -22.53
N ARG A 118 -5.59 -12.29 -23.42
CA ARG A 118 -5.67 -12.04 -24.86
C ARG A 118 -7.11 -11.97 -25.34
N PRO A 119 -7.57 -10.83 -25.89
CA PRO A 119 -8.88 -10.75 -26.54
C PRO A 119 -9.07 -11.80 -27.64
N SER A 120 -8.03 -12.09 -28.42
CA SER A 120 -8.09 -13.12 -29.47
C SER A 120 -8.32 -14.55 -28.95
N GLN A 121 -8.12 -14.78 -27.66
CA GLN A 121 -8.36 -16.08 -27.01
C GLN A 121 -9.67 -16.12 -26.22
N GLY A 122 -10.49 -15.07 -26.29
CA GLY A 122 -11.82 -15.04 -25.68
C GLY A 122 -11.86 -14.50 -24.25
N TRP A 123 -10.77 -13.91 -23.75
CA TRP A 123 -10.72 -13.34 -22.39
C TRP A 123 -11.53 -12.06 -22.20
N GLY A 124 -12.02 -11.43 -23.28
CA GLY A 124 -12.76 -10.15 -23.25
C GLY A 124 -12.34 -9.22 -24.40
N THR A 125 -12.85 -7.99 -24.42
CA THR A 125 -12.32 -6.92 -25.29
C THR A 125 -11.00 -6.37 -24.74
N GLU A 126 -10.26 -5.61 -25.55
CA GLU A 126 -9.01 -4.96 -25.12
C GLU A 126 -9.22 -4.07 -23.88
N GLU A 127 -10.30 -3.30 -23.84
CA GLU A 127 -10.63 -2.45 -22.69
C GLU A 127 -10.97 -3.27 -21.44
N GLN A 128 -11.65 -4.40 -21.62
CA GLN A 128 -12.01 -5.29 -20.53
C GLN A 128 -10.79 -5.96 -19.91
N VAL A 129 -9.89 -6.53 -20.71
CA VAL A 129 -8.67 -7.17 -20.18
C VAL A 129 -7.67 -6.16 -19.62
N GLN A 130 -7.79 -4.87 -19.99
CA GLN A 130 -7.04 -3.77 -19.39
C GLN A 130 -7.63 -3.30 -18.05
N ASP A 131 -8.90 -3.55 -17.77
CA ASP A 131 -9.52 -3.23 -16.47
C ASP A 131 -9.10 -4.29 -15.42
N PRO A 132 -8.32 -3.92 -14.38
CA PRO A 132 -7.88 -4.84 -13.34
C PRO A 132 -9.00 -5.62 -12.64
N ILE A 133 -10.18 -5.01 -12.47
CA ILE A 133 -11.31 -5.65 -11.79
C ILE A 133 -11.92 -6.72 -12.68
N TYR A 134 -12.14 -6.39 -13.96
CA TYR A 134 -12.62 -7.34 -14.94
C TYR A 134 -11.62 -8.48 -15.13
N ALA A 135 -10.34 -8.16 -15.36
CA ALA A 135 -9.31 -9.15 -15.64
C ALA A 135 -9.13 -10.15 -14.48
N ALA A 136 -9.11 -9.66 -13.23
CA ALA A 136 -9.11 -10.51 -12.05
C ALA A 136 -10.38 -11.36 -11.95
N GLY A 137 -11.53 -10.77 -12.27
CA GLY A 137 -12.80 -11.47 -12.31
C GLY A 137 -12.80 -12.63 -13.31
N ALA A 138 -12.39 -12.38 -14.55
CA ALA A 138 -12.29 -13.39 -15.60
C ALA A 138 -11.30 -14.50 -15.22
N PHE A 139 -10.15 -14.14 -14.62
CA PHE A 139 -9.20 -15.14 -14.10
C PHE A 139 -9.85 -16.08 -13.08
N TYR A 140 -10.60 -15.52 -12.13
CA TYR A 140 -11.30 -16.33 -11.13
C TYR A 140 -12.44 -17.15 -11.71
N ASP A 141 -13.13 -16.65 -12.74
CA ASP A 141 -14.19 -17.40 -13.45
C ASP A 141 -13.63 -18.68 -14.05
N GLU A 142 -12.43 -18.64 -14.64
CA GLU A 142 -11.73 -19.83 -15.14
C GLU A 142 -11.18 -20.70 -13.99
N LEU A 143 -10.55 -20.10 -12.97
CA LEU A 143 -9.95 -20.83 -11.84
C LEU A 143 -10.96 -21.74 -11.13
N VAL A 144 -12.19 -21.27 -10.91
CA VAL A 144 -13.21 -22.06 -10.20
C VAL A 144 -13.72 -23.25 -11.01
N THR A 145 -13.48 -23.30 -12.33
CA THR A 145 -13.78 -24.48 -13.15
C THR A 145 -12.77 -25.60 -12.98
N VAL A 146 -11.56 -25.30 -12.48
CA VAL A 146 -10.47 -26.26 -12.28
C VAL A 146 -10.78 -27.16 -11.08
N PRO A 147 -11.03 -28.48 -11.27
CA PRO A 147 -11.39 -29.36 -10.18
C PRO A 147 -10.27 -29.46 -9.13
N GLY A 148 -10.61 -29.16 -7.88
CA GLY A 148 -9.67 -29.31 -6.77
C GLY A 148 -8.51 -28.30 -6.76
N TYR A 149 -8.60 -27.17 -7.48
CA TYR A 149 -7.51 -26.17 -7.60
C TYR A 149 -6.91 -25.74 -6.25
N GLN A 150 -7.71 -25.75 -5.18
CA GLN A 150 -7.26 -25.33 -3.86
C GLN A 150 -6.12 -26.21 -3.31
N SER A 151 -6.10 -27.48 -3.69
CA SER A 151 -5.13 -28.48 -3.24
C SER A 151 -3.99 -28.69 -4.24
N LEU A 152 -4.10 -28.16 -5.46
CA LEU A 152 -3.02 -28.24 -6.45
C LEU A 152 -1.85 -27.33 -6.03
N PRO A 153 -0.60 -27.64 -6.45
CA PRO A 153 0.49 -26.67 -6.48
C PRO A 153 0.04 -25.36 -7.15
N ILE A 154 0.54 -24.19 -6.72
CA ILE A 154 0.07 -22.92 -7.32
C ILE A 154 0.38 -22.90 -8.81
N THR A 155 1.59 -23.35 -9.17
CA THR A 155 2.04 -23.45 -10.56
C THR A 155 1.09 -24.26 -11.43
N GLU A 156 0.65 -25.41 -10.94
CA GLU A 156 -0.27 -26.28 -11.67
C GLU A 156 -1.65 -25.63 -11.82
N ALA A 157 -2.21 -25.05 -10.76
CA ALA A 157 -3.48 -24.34 -10.84
C ALA A 157 -3.41 -23.13 -11.78
N ALA A 158 -2.36 -22.31 -11.68
CA ALA A 158 -2.12 -21.16 -12.56
C ALA A 158 -1.97 -21.59 -14.01
N GLN A 159 -1.20 -22.65 -14.27
CA GLN A 159 -0.99 -23.19 -15.61
C GLN A 159 -2.28 -23.75 -16.22
N LEU A 160 -3.14 -24.40 -15.43
CA LEU A 160 -4.42 -24.90 -15.93
C LEU A 160 -5.35 -23.77 -16.40
N VAL A 161 -5.25 -22.60 -15.78
CA VAL A 161 -5.98 -21.39 -16.17
C VAL A 161 -5.33 -20.71 -17.37
N GLN A 162 -4.06 -20.31 -17.27
CA GLN A 162 -3.39 -19.47 -18.27
C GLN A 162 -2.86 -20.24 -19.49
N ARG A 163 -2.52 -21.51 -19.31
CA ARG A 163 -1.88 -22.36 -20.33
C ARG A 163 -0.62 -21.72 -20.94
N SER A 164 0.24 -21.18 -20.08
CA SER A 164 1.51 -20.53 -20.45
C SER A 164 2.54 -21.51 -21.03
N ALA A 165 3.55 -20.99 -21.71
CA ALA A 165 4.69 -21.78 -22.20
C ALA A 165 5.70 -22.16 -21.09
N TYR A 166 5.59 -21.55 -19.90
CA TYR A 166 6.56 -21.70 -18.79
C TYR A 166 5.87 -22.07 -17.47
N PRO A 167 5.38 -23.33 -17.33
CA PRO A 167 4.53 -23.74 -16.21
C PRO A 167 5.23 -23.66 -14.83
N ASP A 168 6.54 -23.87 -14.78
CA ASP A 168 7.28 -23.92 -13.51
C ASP A 168 7.63 -22.51 -12.97
N ALA A 169 7.54 -21.47 -13.78
CA ALA A 169 8.01 -20.13 -13.42
C ALA A 169 7.17 -19.48 -12.30
N TYR A 170 5.89 -19.85 -12.17
CA TYR A 170 5.04 -19.37 -11.08
C TYR A 170 5.54 -19.79 -9.68
N ALA A 171 6.36 -20.84 -9.58
CA ALA A 171 6.81 -21.42 -8.31
C ALA A 171 7.63 -20.41 -7.49
N ASP A 172 8.45 -19.62 -8.19
CA ASP A 172 9.38 -18.65 -7.60
C ASP A 172 8.63 -17.52 -6.88
N HIS A 173 7.37 -17.29 -7.25
CA HIS A 173 6.52 -16.23 -6.71
C HIS A 173 5.54 -16.71 -5.62
N GLU A 174 5.46 -18.02 -5.35
CA GLU A 174 4.51 -18.56 -4.37
C GLU A 174 4.63 -17.94 -2.97
N PRO A 175 5.83 -17.80 -2.38
CA PRO A 175 5.94 -17.30 -1.01
C PRO A 175 5.46 -15.85 -0.87
N GLU A 176 5.87 -14.99 -1.81
CA GLU A 176 5.42 -13.60 -1.89
C GLU A 176 3.90 -13.52 -2.09
N ALA A 177 3.37 -14.29 -3.05
CA ALA A 177 1.95 -14.29 -3.35
C ALA A 177 1.10 -14.74 -2.15
N ARG A 178 1.56 -15.73 -1.37
CA ARG A 178 0.90 -16.17 -0.13
C ARG A 178 0.93 -15.10 0.95
N ALA A 179 2.05 -14.39 1.11
CA ALA A 179 2.18 -13.33 2.09
C ALA A 179 1.21 -12.18 1.81
N PHE A 180 1.22 -11.68 0.56
CA PHE A 180 0.29 -10.62 0.15
C PHE A 180 -1.16 -11.09 0.13
N ALA A 181 -1.45 -12.33 -0.25
CA ALA A 181 -2.81 -12.88 -0.16
C ALA A 181 -3.31 -12.91 1.29
N SER A 182 -2.49 -13.37 2.24
CA SER A 182 -2.85 -13.40 3.67
C SER A 182 -3.13 -12.00 4.21
N ALA A 183 -2.28 -11.03 3.87
CA ALA A 183 -2.48 -9.64 4.25
C ALA A 183 -3.76 -9.08 3.61
N LEU A 184 -3.82 -9.03 2.29
CA LEU A 184 -4.87 -8.32 1.54
C LEU A 184 -6.26 -8.96 1.63
N THR A 185 -6.38 -10.23 2.05
CA THR A 185 -7.67 -10.87 2.37
C THR A 185 -8.03 -10.79 3.86
N GLY A 186 -7.27 -10.03 4.65
CA GLY A 186 -7.52 -9.77 6.06
C GLY A 186 -7.31 -10.96 6.99
N GLN A 187 -6.61 -12.02 6.53
CA GLN A 187 -6.28 -13.18 7.38
C GLN A 187 -5.19 -12.85 8.39
N SER A 188 -4.28 -11.94 8.02
CA SER A 188 -3.25 -11.41 8.90
C SER A 188 -3.51 -9.92 9.15
N PRO A 189 -4.15 -9.57 10.28
CA PRO A 189 -4.37 -8.18 10.70
C PRO A 189 -3.09 -7.34 10.66
N ALA A 190 -3.20 -6.10 10.15
CA ALA A 190 -2.11 -5.11 10.13
C ALA A 190 -0.76 -5.63 9.58
N SER A 191 -0.79 -6.58 8.65
CA SER A 191 0.42 -7.20 8.10
C SER A 191 0.93 -6.54 6.82
N LEU A 192 0.09 -5.76 6.13
CA LEU A 192 0.49 -4.86 5.05
C LEU A 192 0.90 -3.50 5.63
N ASN A 193 2.13 -3.06 5.34
CA ASN A 193 2.60 -1.71 5.66
C ASN A 193 3.13 -1.02 4.40
N CYS A 194 2.74 0.23 4.17
CA CYS A 194 3.38 1.05 3.12
C CYS A 194 4.20 2.17 3.76
N VAL A 195 5.45 2.32 3.31
CA VAL A 195 6.28 3.50 3.58
C VAL A 195 6.20 4.38 2.35
N LEU A 196 5.67 5.59 2.50
CA LEU A 196 5.40 6.51 1.39
C LEU A 196 5.95 7.90 1.70
N ARG A 197 6.22 8.69 0.66
CA ARG A 197 6.46 10.13 0.82
C ARG A 197 5.17 10.83 1.22
N LYS A 198 5.27 12.08 1.69
CA LYS A 198 4.08 12.88 2.00
C LYS A 198 3.24 13.06 0.73
N PRO A 199 1.91 13.17 0.88
CA PRO A 199 1.04 13.53 -0.23
C PRO A 199 1.47 14.86 -0.85
N VAL A 200 1.49 14.93 -2.18
CA VAL A 200 1.78 16.16 -2.94
C VAL A 200 0.52 16.93 -3.32
N ALA A 201 -0.66 16.35 -3.06
CA ALA A 201 -1.98 16.90 -3.30
C ALA A 201 -2.93 16.41 -2.21
N SER A 202 -4.07 17.10 -2.05
CA SER A 202 -5.16 16.66 -1.20
C SER A 202 -5.77 15.36 -1.70
N GLY A 203 -6.20 14.50 -0.78
CA GLY A 203 -7.01 13.34 -1.14
C GLY A 203 -8.43 13.75 -1.53
N SER A 204 -9.16 12.84 -2.19
CA SER A 204 -10.56 13.04 -2.58
C SER A 204 -11.42 11.93 -2.00
N ALA A 205 -12.34 12.28 -1.10
CA ALA A 205 -13.29 11.31 -0.53
C ALA A 205 -14.16 10.66 -1.61
N ALA A 206 -14.48 11.39 -2.69
CA ALA A 206 -15.20 10.85 -3.83
C ALA A 206 -14.38 9.80 -4.58
N ALA A 207 -13.08 10.04 -4.80
CA ALA A 207 -12.20 9.06 -5.46
C ALA A 207 -12.01 7.80 -4.60
N VAL A 208 -11.88 7.95 -3.28
CA VAL A 208 -11.82 6.80 -2.37
C VAL A 208 -13.14 6.02 -2.39
N THR A 209 -14.28 6.72 -2.36
CA THR A 209 -15.60 6.10 -2.46
C THR A 209 -15.75 5.30 -3.75
N GLU A 210 -15.40 5.89 -4.88
CA GLU A 210 -15.46 5.23 -6.20
C GLU A 210 -14.57 3.98 -6.24
N ARG A 211 -13.33 4.10 -5.75
CA ARG A 211 -12.38 3.00 -5.70
C ARG A 211 -12.84 1.86 -4.79
N PHE A 212 -13.45 2.17 -3.65
CA PHE A 212 -14.05 1.18 -2.75
C PHE A 212 -15.28 0.53 -3.37
N ALA A 213 -16.20 1.32 -3.95
CA ALA A 213 -17.42 0.80 -4.57
C ALA A 213 -17.11 -0.15 -5.74
N ALA A 214 -16.01 0.10 -6.47
CA ALA A 214 -15.59 -0.75 -7.57
C ALA A 214 -15.08 -2.14 -7.11
N VAL A 215 -14.43 -2.23 -5.94
CA VAL A 215 -13.80 -3.46 -5.44
C VAL A 215 -14.65 -4.18 -4.39
N PHE A 216 -15.28 -3.41 -3.49
CA PHE A 216 -16.12 -3.86 -2.39
C PHE A 216 -17.53 -3.25 -2.47
N PRO A 217 -18.32 -3.57 -3.50
CA PRO A 217 -19.63 -2.95 -3.74
C PRO A 217 -20.65 -3.18 -2.61
N ALA A 218 -20.44 -4.19 -1.77
CA ALA A 218 -21.30 -4.50 -0.63
C ALA A 218 -20.94 -3.73 0.65
N LEU A 219 -19.76 -3.10 0.71
CA LEU A 219 -19.33 -2.35 1.88
C LEU A 219 -19.89 -0.93 1.85
N PRO A 220 -20.69 -0.53 2.86
CA PRO A 220 -21.20 0.82 2.92
C PRO A 220 -20.06 1.79 3.24
N THR A 221 -20.01 2.90 2.51
CA THR A 221 -19.05 3.98 2.73
C THR A 221 -19.78 5.28 3.02
N ALA A 222 -19.27 6.07 3.98
CA ALA A 222 -19.75 7.41 4.26
C ALA A 222 -18.58 8.39 4.32
N ALA A 223 -18.71 9.54 3.66
CA ALA A 223 -17.72 10.61 3.78
C ALA A 223 -17.77 11.23 5.19
N THR A 224 -16.61 11.61 5.71
CA THR A 224 -16.45 12.36 6.96
C THR A 224 -15.80 13.71 6.65
N GLU A 225 -15.63 14.57 7.66
CA GLU A 225 -14.92 15.85 7.47
C GLU A 225 -13.46 15.65 7.02
N GLU A 226 -12.82 14.58 7.51
CA GLU A 226 -11.40 14.32 7.30
C GLU A 226 -11.12 13.21 6.27
N GLY A 227 -12.16 12.55 5.74
CA GLY A 227 -12.01 11.47 4.78
C GLY A 227 -13.25 10.60 4.61
N LEU A 228 -13.13 9.32 4.97
CA LEU A 228 -14.14 8.29 4.72
C LEU A 228 -14.17 7.26 5.83
N VAL A 229 -15.36 6.74 6.12
CA VAL A 229 -15.56 5.59 7.01
C VAL A 229 -16.31 4.48 6.25
N THR A 230 -15.95 3.23 6.51
CA THR A 230 -16.72 2.06 6.05
C THR A 230 -17.01 1.10 7.20
N SER A 231 -18.21 0.52 7.21
CA SER A 231 -18.64 -0.41 8.25
C SER A 231 -18.29 -1.84 7.85
N ALA A 232 -17.24 -2.38 8.45
CA ALA A 232 -16.75 -3.73 8.22
C ALA A 232 -16.02 -4.25 9.46
N SER A 233 -16.02 -5.58 9.66
CA SER A 233 -15.35 -6.21 10.81
C SER A 233 -14.69 -7.53 10.41
N GLY A 234 -13.91 -8.11 11.32
CA GLY A 234 -13.21 -9.37 11.07
C GLY A 234 -12.27 -9.28 9.87
N SER A 235 -12.19 -10.35 9.08
CA SER A 235 -11.31 -10.39 7.90
C SER A 235 -11.74 -9.41 6.80
N GLU A 236 -13.03 -9.13 6.64
CA GLU A 236 -13.51 -8.17 5.65
C GLU A 236 -13.08 -6.74 6.01
N GLY A 237 -13.18 -6.36 7.29
CA GLY A 237 -12.65 -5.09 7.80
C GLY A 237 -11.14 -4.96 7.60
N TRP A 238 -10.38 -6.03 7.85
CA TRP A 238 -8.94 -6.04 7.60
C TRP A 238 -8.56 -6.04 6.12
N ALA A 239 -9.37 -6.64 5.24
CA ALA A 239 -9.20 -6.55 3.79
C ALA A 239 -9.42 -5.09 3.32
N ALA A 240 -10.50 -4.45 3.77
CA ALA A 240 -10.81 -3.06 3.49
C ALA A 240 -9.72 -2.09 4.00
N ALA A 241 -9.26 -2.26 5.25
CA ALA A 241 -8.22 -1.43 5.83
C ALA A 241 -6.88 -1.55 5.07
N GLN A 242 -6.47 -2.77 4.74
CA GLN A 242 -5.21 -2.98 4.03
C GLN A 242 -5.32 -2.62 2.55
N PHE A 243 -6.49 -2.73 1.93
CA PHE A 243 -6.77 -2.13 0.63
C PHE A 243 -6.58 -0.62 0.64
N ALA A 244 -7.08 0.08 1.67
CA ALA A 244 -6.85 1.52 1.81
C ALA A 244 -5.36 1.86 1.95
N VAL A 245 -4.60 1.09 2.74
CA VAL A 245 -3.14 1.27 2.87
C VAL A 245 -2.42 1.04 1.54
N ALA A 246 -2.79 -0.01 0.79
CA ALA A 246 -2.20 -0.31 -0.53
C ALA A 246 -2.44 0.81 -1.55
N ASN A 247 -3.61 1.46 -1.51
CA ASN A 247 -3.99 2.54 -2.41
C ASN A 247 -3.60 3.94 -1.87
N ALA A 248 -2.90 4.02 -0.72
CA ALA A 248 -2.70 5.28 -0.02
C ALA A 248 -1.88 6.30 -0.79
N LYS A 249 -0.95 5.84 -1.65
CA LYS A 249 -0.16 6.73 -2.50
C LYS A 249 -1.04 7.48 -3.50
N GLU A 250 -1.87 6.74 -4.23
CA GLU A 250 -2.70 7.26 -5.32
C GLU A 250 -3.88 8.08 -4.81
N LEU A 251 -4.50 7.65 -3.69
CA LEU A 251 -5.69 8.29 -3.13
C LEU A 251 -5.39 9.41 -2.13
N GLY A 252 -4.12 9.68 -1.85
CA GLY A 252 -3.72 10.69 -0.86
C GLY A 252 -4.16 10.34 0.56
N ILE A 253 -4.20 9.05 0.92
CA ILE A 253 -4.54 8.60 2.29
C ILE A 253 -3.35 8.83 3.21
N THR A 254 -3.61 9.38 4.39
CA THR A 254 -2.60 9.69 5.42
C THR A 254 -2.69 8.77 6.62
N SER A 255 -3.88 8.26 6.93
CA SER A 255 -4.11 7.34 8.04
C SER A 255 -5.22 6.34 7.72
N VAL A 256 -5.11 5.12 8.25
CA VAL A 256 -6.17 4.11 8.24
C VAL A 256 -6.25 3.49 9.63
N SER A 257 -7.41 3.52 10.29
CA SER A 257 -7.60 2.90 11.59
C SER A 257 -8.70 1.84 11.59
N HIS A 258 -8.44 0.73 12.27
CA HIS A 258 -9.36 -0.40 12.39
C HIS A 258 -8.94 -1.28 13.58
N ALA A 259 -9.93 -1.75 14.36
CA ALA A 259 -9.76 -2.78 15.38
C ALA A 259 -8.59 -2.56 16.37
N GLY A 260 -8.47 -1.34 16.90
CA GLY A 260 -7.48 -0.95 17.91
C GLY A 260 -6.11 -0.57 17.34
N LEU A 261 -5.97 -0.51 16.02
CA LEU A 261 -4.72 -0.20 15.33
C LEU A 261 -4.92 0.93 14.32
N GLN A 262 -3.86 1.67 14.07
CA GLN A 262 -3.81 2.73 13.06
C GLN A 262 -2.50 2.66 12.28
N TRP A 263 -2.61 2.59 10.96
CA TRP A 263 -1.50 2.86 10.06
C TRP A 263 -1.40 4.36 9.87
N ASN A 264 -0.22 4.94 10.10
CA ASN A 264 0.05 6.34 9.86
C ASN A 264 1.19 6.49 8.85
N ARG A 265 0.91 7.20 7.75
CA ARG A 265 1.88 7.48 6.69
C ARG A 265 3.15 8.17 7.19
N ALA A 266 3.01 9.09 8.15
CA ALA A 266 4.13 9.84 8.70
C ALA A 266 5.03 8.98 9.61
N ASP A 267 4.43 8.03 10.33
CA ASP A 267 5.15 7.13 11.24
C ASP A 267 5.67 5.87 10.53
N GLY A 268 5.19 5.61 9.31
CA GLY A 268 5.65 4.52 8.44
C GLY A 268 5.24 3.13 8.90
N GLY A 269 4.17 3.01 9.68
CA GLY A 269 3.78 1.75 10.31
C GLY A 269 2.44 1.77 11.03
N TRP A 270 2.06 0.60 11.54
CA TRP A 270 0.90 0.40 12.42
C TRP A 270 1.27 0.63 13.88
N THR A 271 0.42 1.35 14.60
CA THR A 271 0.51 1.57 16.05
C THR A 271 -0.85 1.33 16.72
N THR A 272 -0.87 1.18 18.04
CA THR A 272 -2.11 1.08 18.81
C THR A 272 -2.86 2.41 18.81
N ALA A 273 -4.16 2.38 18.56
CA ALA A 273 -5.03 3.55 18.55
C ALA A 273 -6.42 3.22 19.10
N GLU A 274 -7.15 4.24 19.56
CA GLU A 274 -8.57 4.10 19.88
C GLU A 274 -9.37 4.08 18.57
N THR A 275 -10.23 3.06 18.39
CA THR A 275 -11.02 2.89 17.18
C THR A 275 -12.46 2.51 17.54
N GLU A 276 -13.41 2.93 16.71
CA GLU A 276 -14.78 2.43 16.81
C GLU A 276 -14.87 0.96 16.35
N THR A 277 -15.69 0.17 17.05
CA THR A 277 -15.84 -1.25 16.73
C THR A 277 -16.62 -1.42 15.43
N GLY A 278 -16.11 -2.26 14.52
CA GLY A 278 -16.78 -2.56 13.26
C GLY A 278 -16.71 -1.46 12.21
N GLN A 279 -15.75 -0.53 12.35
CA GLN A 279 -15.49 0.51 11.36
C GLN A 279 -14.03 0.50 10.92
N VAL A 280 -13.81 0.85 9.65
CA VAL A 280 -12.52 1.24 9.10
C VAL A 280 -12.60 2.74 8.80
N LEU A 281 -11.79 3.54 9.49
CA LEU A 281 -11.68 4.98 9.27
C LEU A 281 -10.47 5.26 8.39
N ILE A 282 -10.66 6.08 7.36
CA ILE A 282 -9.66 6.44 6.36
C ILE A 282 -9.55 7.97 6.34
N THR A 283 -8.39 8.49 6.72
CA THR A 283 -8.10 9.93 6.73
C THR A 283 -7.32 10.31 5.47
N LEU A 284 -7.68 11.44 4.88
CA LEU A 284 -7.09 11.94 3.65
C LEU A 284 -6.14 13.12 3.91
N ALA A 285 -5.28 13.39 2.94
CA ALA A 285 -4.45 14.57 2.95
C ALA A 285 -5.30 15.83 2.77
N GLU A 286 -5.07 16.84 3.61
CA GLU A 286 -5.75 18.13 3.51
C GLU A 286 -5.29 18.93 2.28
N VAL A 287 -6.15 19.85 1.83
CA VAL A 287 -5.79 20.89 0.86
C VAL A 287 -4.77 21.81 1.52
N ALA A 288 -3.57 21.93 0.94
CA ALA A 288 -2.63 22.95 1.39
C ALA A 288 -3.28 24.33 1.23
N ALA A 289 -3.49 25.01 2.36
CA ALA A 289 -4.04 26.36 2.42
C ALA A 289 -3.09 27.41 1.82
#